data_AF-A0A182YDS1-F1
#
_entry.id   AF-A0A182YDS1-F1
#
_cell.length_a   1.000
_cell.length_b   1.000
_cell.length_c   1.000
_cell.angle_alpha   90.00
_cell.angle_beta   90.00
_cell.angle_gamma   90.00
#
_symmetry.space_group_name_H-M   'P 1'
#
loop_
_entity.id
_entity.type
_entity.pdbx_description
1 polymer ?
#
loop_
_entity_poly.entity_id
_entity_poly.type
_entity_poly.pdbx_seq_one_letter_code
_entity_poly.pdbx_strand_id
1 'polypeptide(L)'
;LYPQQRDSGVYECQISTTPPVGYSMMLSVVEPITTIIGGPDLYIDTGSTVNLTCIVRHLPEPPPLIQWTHNGEGYPSIEVLFRVVPRETANETNRPGLY
;
A
#
# COMPACT_ATOMS: atom_id res chain seq x y z
N LEU A 1 -16.99 7.29 -7.57
CA LEU A 1 -17.00 7.89 -6.23
C LEU A 1 -16.25 6.94 -5.32
N TYR A 2 -15.27 7.43 -4.56
CA TYR A 2 -14.50 6.62 -3.60
C TYR A 2 -14.97 6.94 -2.18
N PRO A 3 -15.04 5.95 -1.28
CA PRO A 3 -15.38 6.19 0.11
C PRO A 3 -14.34 7.12 0.76
N GLN A 4 -14.79 7.93 1.69
CA GLN A 4 -13.98 8.92 2.41
C GLN A 4 -14.15 8.69 3.91
N GLN A 5 -13.18 9.12 4.73
CA GLN A 5 -13.29 8.97 6.19
C GLN A 5 -14.60 9.55 6.76
N ARG A 6 -15.09 10.66 6.16
CA ARG A 6 -16.38 11.30 6.53
C ARG A 6 -17.62 10.44 6.28
N ASP A 7 -17.51 9.37 5.49
CA ASP A 7 -18.60 8.44 5.21
C ASP A 7 -18.69 7.37 6.32
N SER A 8 -17.80 7.39 7.32
CA SER A 8 -17.89 6.49 8.48
C SER A 8 -19.06 6.89 9.38
N GLY A 9 -19.83 5.92 9.85
CA GLY A 9 -20.98 6.18 10.71
C GLY A 9 -21.93 4.99 10.83
N VAL A 10 -23.02 5.21 11.57
CA VAL A 10 -24.10 4.23 11.70
C VAL A 10 -25.07 4.42 10.53
N TYR A 11 -25.29 3.34 9.79
CA TYR A 11 -26.25 3.25 8.69
C TYR A 11 -27.40 2.36 9.11
N GLU A 12 -28.62 2.74 8.77
CA GLU A 12 -29.80 1.93 9.05
C GLU A 12 -30.51 1.58 7.74
N CYS A 13 -30.76 0.28 7.55
CA CYS A 13 -31.69 -0.21 6.56
C CYS A 13 -33.08 -0.27 7.19
N GLN A 14 -34.01 0.56 6.71
CA GLN A 14 -35.40 0.57 7.18
C GLN A 14 -36.33 -0.06 6.16
N ILE A 15 -37.19 -0.98 6.63
CA ILE A 15 -38.25 -1.61 5.84
C ILE A 15 -39.59 -1.04 6.32
N SER A 16 -40.37 -0.49 5.39
CA SER A 16 -41.65 0.14 5.64
C SER A 16 -42.77 -0.88 5.91
N THR A 17 -42.63 -1.69 6.97
CA THR A 17 -43.68 -2.59 7.49
C THR A 17 -44.46 -1.94 8.63
N THR A 18 -45.55 -2.57 9.09
CA THR A 18 -46.28 -2.16 10.31
C THR A 18 -46.24 -3.30 11.32
N PRO A 19 -45.45 -3.20 12.40
CA PRO A 19 -44.57 -2.08 12.78
C PRO A 19 -43.32 -1.96 11.88
N PRO A 20 -42.68 -0.77 11.80
CA PRO A 20 -41.45 -0.58 11.03
C PRO A 20 -40.34 -1.48 11.57
N VAL A 21 -39.58 -2.11 10.67
CA VAL A 21 -38.43 -2.94 11.02
C VAL A 21 -37.18 -2.28 10.45
N GLY A 22 -36.20 -2.03 11.31
CA GLY A 22 -34.91 -1.44 10.96
C GLY A 22 -33.76 -2.37 11.32
N TYR A 23 -32.68 -2.33 10.53
CA TYR A 23 -31.41 -2.98 10.84
C TYR A 23 -30.28 -1.96 10.73
N SER A 24 -29.59 -1.72 11.85
CA SER A 24 -28.47 -0.79 11.94
C SER A 24 -27.12 -1.51 11.80
N MET A 25 -26.17 -0.86 11.13
CA MET A 25 -24.79 -1.32 10.96
C MET A 25 -23.80 -0.15 11.12
N MET A 26 -22.58 -0.45 11.55
CA MET A 26 -21.50 0.52 11.65
C MET A 26 -20.57 0.39 10.44
N LEU A 27 -20.45 1.44 9.63
CA LEU A 27 -19.46 1.54 8.57
C LEU A 27 -18.21 2.26 9.10
N SER A 28 -17.05 1.63 8.96
CA SER A 28 -15.74 2.23 9.26
C SER A 28 -14.91 2.32 7.98
N VAL A 29 -14.68 3.53 7.50
CA VAL A 29 -13.80 3.79 6.36
C VAL A 29 -12.40 4.08 6.89
N VAL A 30 -11.42 3.28 6.48
CA VAL A 30 -10.02 3.43 6.86
C VAL A 30 -9.15 3.69 5.64
N GLU A 31 -8.12 4.51 5.83
CA GLU A 31 -7.14 4.84 4.80
C GLU A 31 -5.80 4.20 5.18
N PRO A 32 -5.23 3.34 4.32
CA PRO A 32 -3.97 2.69 4.63
C PRO A 32 -2.82 3.68 4.57
N ILE A 33 -1.91 3.57 5.53
CA ILE A 33 -0.67 4.36 5.56
C ILE A 33 0.50 3.43 5.24
N THR A 34 1.27 3.76 4.21
CA THR A 34 2.47 3.01 3.80
C THR A 34 3.73 3.78 4.21
N THR A 35 4.71 3.06 4.75
CA THR A 35 5.99 3.64 5.17
C THR A 35 7.13 2.69 4.82
N ILE A 36 8.22 3.20 4.25
CA ILE A 36 9.44 2.42 3.99
C ILE A 36 10.40 2.64 5.15
N ILE A 37 10.96 1.56 5.69
CA ILE A 37 11.97 1.65 6.75
C ILE A 37 13.20 2.40 6.21
N GLY A 38 13.68 3.39 6.96
CA GLY A 38 14.77 4.28 6.55
C GLY A 38 14.31 5.70 6.22
N GLY A 39 13.01 5.92 6.05
CA GLY A 39 12.44 7.25 5.79
C GLY A 39 12.43 7.61 4.30
N PRO A 40 12.16 8.88 3.96
CA PRO A 40 12.10 9.33 2.57
C PRO A 40 13.46 9.32 1.87
N ASP A 41 14.55 9.49 2.63
CA ASP A 41 15.91 9.57 2.13
C ASP A 41 16.76 8.48 2.78
N LEU A 42 17.42 7.67 1.95
CA LEU A 42 18.29 6.58 2.38
C LEU A 42 19.68 6.75 1.76
N TYR A 43 20.72 6.85 2.59
CA TYR A 43 22.10 7.00 2.14
C TYR A 43 22.80 5.64 2.12
N ILE A 44 23.23 5.20 0.93
CA ILE A 44 23.78 3.87 0.69
C ILE A 44 24.98 3.98 -0.24
N ASP A 45 26.01 3.18 0.02
CA ASP A 45 27.20 3.13 -0.82
C ASP A 45 26.91 2.46 -2.17
N THR A 46 27.50 3.03 -3.22
CA THR A 46 27.43 2.46 -4.58
C THR A 46 27.93 1.02 -4.60
N GLY A 47 27.20 0.14 -5.28
CA GLY A 47 27.50 -1.29 -5.38
C GLY A 47 26.88 -2.15 -4.28
N SER A 48 26.36 -1.53 -3.21
CA SER A 48 25.64 -2.23 -2.14
C SER A 48 24.24 -2.65 -2.58
N THR A 49 23.72 -3.69 -1.94
CA THR A 49 22.33 -4.13 -2.06
C THR A 49 21.53 -3.57 -0.89
N VAL A 50 20.37 -2.98 -1.18
CA VAL A 50 19.42 -2.54 -0.16
C VAL A 50 18.21 -3.46 -0.12
N ASN A 51 17.77 -3.80 1.08
CA ASN A 51 16.48 -4.43 1.34
C ASN A 51 15.49 -3.36 1.80
N LEU A 52 14.45 -3.12 1.01
CA LEU A 52 13.39 -2.18 1.36
C LEU A 52 12.21 -2.93 1.99
N THR A 53 11.88 -2.57 3.22
CA THR A 53 10.71 -3.08 3.92
C THR A 53 9.60 -2.03 3.93
N CYS A 54 8.45 -2.36 3.33
CA CYS A 54 7.24 -1.54 3.42
C CYS A 54 6.38 -2.02 4.58
N ILE A 55 6.07 -1.10 5.48
CA ILE A 55 5.13 -1.30 6.58
C ILE A 55 3.82 -0.62 6.20
N VAL A 56 2.76 -1.42 6.09
CA VAL A 56 1.39 -0.93 5.85
C VAL A 56 0.60 -0.97 7.15
N ARG A 57 -0.02 0.15 7.51
CA ARG A 57 -0.84 0.31 8.72
C ARG A 57 -2.26 0.72 8.35
N HIS A 58 -3.18 0.65 9.32
CA HIS A 58 -4.58 1.07 9.18
C HIS A 58 -5.35 0.27 8.12
N LEU A 59 -5.17 -1.05 8.14
CA LEU A 59 -5.93 -2.00 7.34
C LEU A 59 -6.84 -2.84 8.24
N PRO A 60 -8.13 -3.00 7.89
CA PRO A 60 -9.06 -3.82 8.66
C PRO A 60 -8.84 -5.32 8.38
N GLU A 61 -8.41 -5.64 7.16
CA GLU A 61 -8.08 -6.97 6.67
C GLU A 61 -6.82 -6.87 5.80
N PRO A 62 -5.98 -7.92 5.70
CA PRO A 62 -4.82 -7.91 4.82
C PRO A 62 -5.21 -7.56 3.37
N PRO A 63 -4.42 -6.74 2.67
CA PRO A 63 -4.75 -6.34 1.31
C PRO A 63 -4.51 -7.51 0.36
N PRO A 64 -5.36 -7.70 -0.66
CA PRO A 64 -5.21 -8.81 -1.61
C PRO A 64 -3.98 -8.67 -2.51
N LEU A 65 -3.42 -7.45 -2.60
CA LEU A 65 -2.28 -7.14 -3.44
C LEU A 65 -1.45 -5.99 -2.84
N ILE A 66 -0.13 -6.21 -2.76
CA ILE A 66 0.87 -5.18 -2.46
C ILE A 66 1.80 -5.12 -3.68
N GLN A 67 1.98 -3.92 -4.23
CA GLN A 67 2.84 -3.69 -5.40
C GLN A 67 3.87 -2.61 -5.09
N TRP A 68 5.11 -2.87 -5.48
CA TRP A 68 6.18 -1.89 -5.43
C TRP A 68 6.30 -1.19 -6.77
N THR A 69 6.59 0.10 -6.74
CA THR A 69 6.87 0.90 -7.93
C THR A 69 8.15 1.70 -7.78
N HIS A 70 8.96 1.75 -8.83
CA HIS A 70 10.15 2.59 -8.91
C HIS A 70 10.11 3.36 -10.23
N ASN A 71 10.13 4.69 -10.17
CA ASN A 71 10.08 5.56 -11.36
C ASN A 71 8.91 5.23 -12.33
N GLY A 72 7.79 4.73 -11.80
CA GLY A 72 6.63 4.34 -12.60
C GLY A 72 6.63 2.89 -13.12
N GLU A 73 7.72 2.14 -12.92
CA GLU A 73 7.78 0.71 -13.23
C GLU A 73 7.31 -0.12 -12.02
N GLY A 74 6.40 -1.06 -12.25
CA GLY A 74 5.87 -1.95 -11.21
C GLY A 74 6.65 -3.25 -11.08
N TYR A 75 6.86 -3.70 -9.84
CA TYR A 75 7.49 -4.99 -9.54
C TYR A 75 6.49 -5.98 -8.95
N PRO A 76 6.54 -7.27 -9.34
CA PRO A 76 5.57 -8.28 -8.92
C PRO A 76 5.83 -8.87 -7.52
N SER A 77 6.92 -8.49 -6.85
CA SER A 77 7.32 -9.06 -5.55
C SER A 77 6.83 -8.24 -4.37
N ILE A 78 6.59 -8.88 -3.23
CA ILE A 78 6.26 -8.23 -1.94
C ILE A 78 7.53 -7.65 -1.28
N GLU A 79 8.71 -8.20 -1.61
CA GLU A 79 10.03 -7.70 -1.19
C GLU A 79 10.86 -7.33 -2.40
N VAL A 80 11.58 -6.21 -2.35
CA VAL A 80 12.41 -5.77 -3.48
C VAL A 80 13.83 -5.48 -3.00
N LEU A 81 14.78 -6.18 -3.62
CA LEU A 81 16.21 -5.94 -3.48
C LEU A 81 16.66 -5.02 -4.62
N PHE A 82 17.09 -3.82 -4.26
CA PHE A 82 17.69 -2.90 -5.24
C PHE A 82 19.20 -2.92 -5.12
N ARG A 83 19.88 -2.96 -6.26
CA ARG A 83 21.32 -2.76 -6.34
C ARG A 83 21.61 -1.32 -6.75
N VAL A 84 22.33 -0.59 -5.91
CA VAL A 84 22.71 0.79 -6.20
C VAL A 84 23.85 0.76 -7.22
N VAL A 85 23.64 1.33 -8.41
CA VAL A 85 24.67 1.43 -9.45
C VAL A 85 24.92 2.89 -9.82
N PRO A 86 26.15 3.27 -10.20
CA PRO A 86 26.45 4.60 -10.70
C PRO A 86 25.56 4.95 -11.90
N ARG A 87 25.18 6.23 -12.02
CA ARG A 87 24.31 6.72 -13.11
C ARG A 87 24.86 6.41 -14.51
N GLU A 88 26.18 6.37 -14.66
CA GLU A 88 26.88 6.06 -15.92
C GLU A 88 26.78 4.59 -16.33
N THR A 89 26.51 3.69 -15.37
CA THR A 89 26.36 2.24 -15.60
C THR A 89 24.91 1.79 -15.71
N ALA A 90 23.95 2.70 -15.50
CA ALA A 90 22.52 2.44 -15.59
C ALA A 90 22.06 2.35 -17.05
N ASN A 91 22.55 1.35 -17.79
CA ASN A 91 21.92 0.92 -19.05
C ASN A 91 20.79 -0.09 -18.74
N GLU A 92 19.81 -0.21 -19.64
CA GLU A 92 18.51 -0.92 -19.55
C GLU A 92 18.48 -2.39 -19.08
N THR A 93 19.57 -2.95 -18.57
CA THR A 93 19.64 -4.28 -17.94
C THR A 93 19.35 -4.30 -16.44
N ASN A 94 19.08 -3.15 -15.81
CA ASN A 94 18.95 -3.02 -14.36
C ASN A 94 17.56 -3.40 -13.81
N ARG A 95 16.97 -4.49 -14.31
CA ARG A 95 15.86 -5.13 -13.59
C ARG A 95 16.40 -5.67 -12.26
N PRO A 96 15.74 -5.42 -11.13
CA PRO A 96 16.07 -6.15 -9.91
C PRO A 96 15.90 -7.64 -10.21
N GLY A 97 17.00 -8.39 -10.06
CA GLY A 97 16.97 -9.84 -10.18
C GLY A 97 16.05 -10.39 -9.09
N LEU A 98 14.99 -11.07 -9.50
CA LEU A 98 14.25 -11.99 -8.64
C LEU A 98 15.22 -13.12 -8.28
N TYR A 99 15.67 -13.17 -7.03
CA TYR A 99 16.24 -14.38 -6.44
C TYR A 99 15.22 -14.93 -5.45
#